data_AF-A0A5K4ESB0-F1
#
_entry.id   AF-A0A5K4ESB0-F1
#
_cell.length_a   1.000
_cell.length_b   1.000
_cell.length_c   1.000
_cell.angle_alpha   90.00
_cell.angle_beta   90.00
_cell.angle_gamma   90.00
#
_symmetry.space_group_name_H-M   'P 1'
#
loop_
_entity.id
_entity.type
_entity.pdbx_description
1 polymer ?
#
loop_
_entity_poly.entity_id
_entity_poly.type
_entity_poly.pdbx_seq_one_letter_code
_entity_poly.pdbx_strand_id
1 'polypeptide(L)'
;MATTYITVIHFLVTTITSNRRLMNLMNTWKLRNMEYYFYNCNNYLTNLQWINSRHPAGTKPFLKLMLTEILPTNISKVIVLDTDILLNTDIIELWNHFENFSQTQSIGIGLEQNPHFQDVMPKLESDWEDILNLVLFEFKHLLYEIPCEWNIQLSEGSDPHRCPVSWLTYMELRKQNQTCQIQFEKLDEIKE
;
A
#
# COMPACT_ATOMS: atom_id res chain seq x y z
N MET A 1 -3.62 10.83 27.69
CA MET A 1 -2.69 11.59 26.82
C MET A 1 -2.56 10.79 25.54
N ALA A 2 -2.83 11.37 24.38
CA ALA A 2 -2.65 10.65 23.11
C ALA A 2 -1.16 10.52 22.81
N THR A 3 -0.70 9.30 22.54
CA THR A 3 0.68 9.05 22.10
C THR A 3 0.83 9.60 20.69
N THR A 4 1.73 10.55 20.49
CA THR A 4 2.02 11.09 19.16
C THR A 4 3.11 10.27 18.50
N TYR A 5 2.78 9.59 17.41
CA TYR A 5 3.75 8.86 16.59
C TYR A 5 4.26 9.76 15.48
N ILE A 6 5.53 9.59 15.11
CA ILE A 6 6.09 10.19 13.89
C ILE A 6 5.86 9.18 12.77
N THR A 7 5.14 9.61 11.73
CA THR A 7 4.95 8.80 10.53
C THR A 7 6.11 9.05 9.57
N VAL A 8 6.84 8.00 9.22
CA VAL A 8 7.96 8.08 8.28
C VAL A 8 7.53 7.49 6.94
N ILE A 9 7.57 8.30 5.88
CA ILE A 9 7.23 7.87 4.52
C ILE A 9 8.51 7.69 3.70
N HIS A 10 8.69 6.48 3.17
CA HIS A 10 9.81 6.11 2.32
C HIS A 10 9.36 6.08 0.85
N PHE A 11 9.86 7.01 0.05
CA PHE A 11 9.60 7.07 -1.39
C PHE A 11 10.66 6.31 -2.17
N LEU A 12 10.26 5.27 -2.88
CA LEU A 12 11.10 4.58 -3.84
C LEU A 12 10.98 5.27 -5.20
N VAL A 13 12.06 5.87 -5.68
CA VAL A 13 12.07 6.67 -6.92
C VAL A 13 13.11 6.15 -7.90
N THR A 14 12.79 6.14 -9.20
CA THR A 14 13.76 5.68 -10.21
C THR A 14 14.87 6.67 -10.46
N THR A 15 14.59 7.97 -10.51
CA THR A 15 15.63 9.01 -10.57
C THR A 15 15.19 10.24 -9.76
N ILE A 16 16.15 10.91 -9.14
CA ILE A 16 15.88 12.14 -8.39
C ILE A 16 15.41 13.25 -9.34
N THR A 17 15.96 13.32 -10.55
CA THR A 17 15.62 14.34 -11.55
C THR A 17 14.18 14.22 -12.03
N SER A 18 13.69 13.01 -12.33
CA SER A 18 12.31 12.79 -12.74
C SER A 18 11.31 13.03 -11.60
N ASN A 19 11.76 12.95 -10.34
CA ASN A 19 10.89 13.09 -9.16
C ASN A 19 11.07 14.43 -8.43
N ARG A 20 11.75 15.40 -9.04
CA ARG A 20 12.02 16.72 -8.44
C ARG A 20 10.76 17.43 -7.97
N ARG A 21 9.64 17.31 -8.69
CA ARG A 21 8.36 17.93 -8.30
C ARG A 21 7.83 17.36 -7.00
N LEU A 22 7.79 16.04 -6.88
CA LEU A 22 7.36 15.36 -5.65
C LEU A 22 8.30 15.69 -4.48
N MET A 23 9.60 15.62 -4.70
CA MET A 23 10.59 15.92 -3.66
C MET A 23 10.47 17.36 -3.16
N ASN A 24 10.30 18.32 -4.08
CA ASN A 24 10.04 19.72 -3.71
C ASN A 24 8.74 19.87 -2.91
N LEU A 25 7.67 19.21 -3.34
CA LEU A 25 6.39 19.23 -2.64
C LEU A 25 6.53 18.71 -1.21
N MET A 26 7.12 17.52 -1.02
CA MET A 26 7.26 16.94 0.33
C MET A 26 8.18 17.75 1.23
N ASN A 27 9.23 18.36 0.68
CA ASN A 27 10.17 19.20 1.45
C ASN A 27 9.56 20.55 1.85
N THR A 28 8.64 21.10 1.06
CA THR A 28 7.94 22.35 1.41
C THR A 28 6.69 22.09 2.25
N TRP A 29 6.10 20.90 2.14
CA TRP A 29 4.92 20.51 2.89
C TRP A 29 5.29 20.09 4.32
N LYS A 30 5.43 21.09 5.20
CA LYS A 30 5.81 20.96 6.61
C LYS A 30 4.70 20.38 7.49
N LEU A 31 4.30 19.14 7.21
CA LEU A 31 3.34 18.43 8.06
C LEU A 31 3.99 18.09 9.42
N ARG A 32 3.23 18.27 10.50
CA ARG A 32 3.69 17.93 11.86
C ARG A 32 3.77 16.41 12.01
N ASN A 33 4.78 15.93 12.72
CA ASN A 33 4.98 14.50 13.01
C ASN A 33 5.09 13.63 11.75
N MET A 34 5.61 14.18 10.65
CA MET A 34 5.91 13.41 9.44
C MET A 34 7.35 13.64 8.99
N GLU A 35 7.99 12.56 8.59
CA GLU A 35 9.31 12.56 7.97
C GLU A 35 9.25 11.86 6.62
N TYR A 36 10.10 12.29 5.69
CA TYR A 36 10.11 11.78 4.32
C TYR A 36 11.54 11.43 3.90
N TYR A 37 11.71 10.25 3.31
CA TYR A 37 12.98 9.80 2.76
C TYR A 37 12.81 9.36 1.31
N PHE A 38 13.78 9.68 0.46
CA PHE A 38 13.78 9.32 -0.95
C PHE A 38 14.93 8.38 -1.26
N TYR A 39 14.64 7.26 -1.92
CA TYR A 39 15.60 6.24 -2.29
C TYR A 39 15.68 6.15 -3.81
N ASN A 40 16.88 6.37 -4.36
CA ASN A 40 17.10 6.18 -5.80
C ASN A 40 17.26 4.68 -6.09
N CYS A 41 16.25 4.11 -6.74
CA CYS A 41 16.14 2.68 -7.01
C CYS A 41 16.68 2.26 -8.39
N ASN A 42 17.28 3.18 -9.16
CA ASN A 42 17.73 2.86 -10.53
C ASN A 42 18.66 1.64 -10.59
N ASN A 43 19.58 1.55 -9.63
CA ASN A 43 20.59 0.48 -9.58
C ASN A 43 20.00 -0.87 -9.16
N TYR A 44 18.82 -0.88 -8.55
CA TYR A 44 18.14 -2.11 -8.14
C TYR A 44 17.31 -2.70 -9.29
N LEU A 45 16.88 -1.87 -10.24
CA LEU A 45 16.13 -2.33 -11.42
C LEU A 45 16.91 -3.35 -12.27
N THR A 46 18.25 -3.29 -12.26
CA THR A 46 19.09 -4.29 -12.97
C THR A 46 18.96 -5.67 -12.35
N ASN A 47 18.79 -5.77 -11.04
CA ASN A 47 18.62 -7.03 -10.32
C ASN A 47 17.25 -7.68 -10.59
N LEU A 48 16.33 -6.93 -11.20
CA LEU A 48 14.99 -7.38 -11.58
C LEU A 48 14.86 -7.68 -13.08
N GLN A 49 15.93 -7.51 -13.88
CA GLN A 49 15.88 -7.71 -15.33
C GLN A 49 15.57 -9.15 -15.75
N TRP A 50 15.80 -10.11 -14.86
CA TRP A 50 15.43 -11.51 -15.10
C TRP A 50 13.91 -11.71 -15.12
N ILE A 51 13.13 -10.77 -14.54
CA ILE A 51 11.67 -10.78 -14.60
C ILE A 51 11.23 -10.18 -15.93
N ASN A 52 10.74 -11.04 -16.83
CA ASN A 52 10.24 -10.62 -18.12
C ASN A 52 8.78 -10.14 -18.01
N SER A 53 8.59 -8.84 -17.77
CA SER A 53 7.27 -8.22 -17.69
C SER A 53 6.79 -7.69 -19.04
N ARG A 54 5.54 -8.00 -19.40
CA ARG A 54 4.85 -7.43 -20.56
C ARG A 54 4.14 -6.11 -20.24
N HIS A 55 4.05 -5.75 -18.96
CA HIS A 55 3.38 -4.53 -18.52
C HIS A 55 4.15 -3.28 -18.98
N PRO A 56 3.47 -2.19 -19.40
CA PRO A 56 4.14 -0.94 -19.80
C PRO A 56 5.05 -0.33 -18.72
N ALA A 57 4.79 -0.60 -17.44
CA ALA A 57 5.65 -0.16 -16.34
C ALA A 57 6.99 -0.92 -16.25
N GLY A 58 7.15 -2.02 -16.98
CA GLY A 58 8.34 -2.87 -16.98
C GLY A 58 8.59 -3.50 -15.62
N THR A 59 9.83 -3.43 -15.15
CA THR A 59 10.26 -4.07 -13.88
C THR A 59 10.02 -3.22 -12.63
N LYS A 60 9.61 -1.96 -12.78
CA LYS A 60 9.46 -1.01 -11.66
C LYS A 60 8.49 -1.48 -10.57
N PRO A 61 7.33 -2.10 -10.89
CA PRO A 61 6.41 -2.61 -9.85
C PRO A 61 7.04 -3.67 -8.94
N PHE A 62 8.08 -4.38 -9.40
CA PHE A 62 8.77 -5.41 -8.62
C PHE A 62 9.81 -4.84 -7.64
N LEU A 63 10.04 -3.53 -7.59
CA LEU A 63 10.92 -2.92 -6.57
C LEU A 63 10.47 -3.25 -5.14
N LYS A 64 9.17 -3.51 -4.92
CA LYS A 64 8.65 -3.97 -3.62
C LYS A 64 9.23 -5.31 -3.16
N LEU A 65 9.78 -6.12 -4.08
CA LEU A 65 10.49 -7.36 -3.74
C LEU A 65 11.90 -7.11 -3.18
N MET A 66 12.44 -5.91 -3.38
CA MET A 66 13.81 -5.54 -3.01
C MET A 66 13.88 -4.66 -1.77
N LEU A 67 12.79 -4.55 -1.01
CA LEU A 67 12.69 -3.63 0.14
C LEU A 67 13.78 -3.87 1.18
N THR A 68 14.13 -5.12 1.43
CA THR A 68 15.18 -5.49 2.38
C THR A 68 16.59 -5.08 1.94
N GLU A 69 16.79 -4.82 0.64
CA GLU A 69 18.06 -4.31 0.09
C GLU A 69 18.08 -2.79 -0.07
N ILE A 70 16.89 -2.19 -0.25
CA ILE A 70 16.74 -0.75 -0.49
C ILE A 70 16.66 0.02 0.83
N LEU A 71 15.93 -0.50 1.81
CA LEU A 71 15.69 0.18 3.08
C LEU A 71 16.85 0.00 4.07
N PRO A 72 17.12 1.00 4.93
CA PRO A 72 18.09 0.88 6.01
C PRO A 72 17.84 -0.31 6.94
N THR A 73 18.92 -0.95 7.41
CA THR A 73 18.86 -2.17 8.24
C THR A 73 18.26 -1.97 9.63
N ASN A 74 18.11 -0.72 10.08
CA ASN A 74 17.42 -0.38 11.33
C ASN A 74 15.89 -0.35 11.20
N ILE A 75 15.34 -0.46 9.98
CA ILE A 75 13.91 -0.56 9.73
C ILE A 75 13.51 -2.04 9.81
N SER A 76 12.69 -2.38 10.80
CA SER A 76 12.25 -3.76 11.05
C SER A 76 10.89 -4.10 10.45
N LYS A 77 10.04 -3.08 10.20
CA LYS A 77 8.67 -3.21 9.72
C LYS A 77 8.35 -2.06 8.78
N VAL A 78 7.62 -2.33 7.72
CA VAL A 78 7.18 -1.32 6.74
C VAL A 78 5.83 -1.75 6.15
N ILE A 79 4.94 -0.79 5.94
CA ILE A 79 3.72 -0.99 5.15
C ILE A 79 4.02 -0.49 3.74
N VAL A 80 3.80 -1.33 2.75
CA VAL A 80 3.96 -0.98 1.33
C VAL A 80 2.59 -0.57 0.80
N LEU A 81 2.49 0.65 0.28
CA LEU A 81 1.27 1.19 -0.30
C LEU A 81 1.50 1.48 -1.78
N ASP A 82 0.56 1.05 -2.62
CA ASP A 82 0.54 1.46 -4.02
C ASP A 82 0.15 2.95 -4.14
N THR A 83 0.47 3.57 -5.27
CA THR A 83 0.26 5.03 -5.46
C THR A 83 -1.18 5.40 -5.81
N ASP A 84 -2.03 4.41 -6.06
CA ASP A 84 -3.42 4.51 -6.49
C ASP A 84 -4.42 4.10 -5.39
N ILE A 85 -4.01 4.21 -4.13
CA ILE A 85 -4.83 3.87 -2.96
C ILE A 85 -5.51 5.09 -2.33
N LEU A 86 -6.63 4.84 -1.66
CA LEU A 86 -7.32 5.80 -0.79
C LEU A 86 -7.39 5.21 0.64
N LEU A 87 -6.95 5.98 1.63
CA LEU A 87 -7.11 5.62 3.05
C LEU A 87 -8.42 6.19 3.59
N ASN A 88 -9.22 5.33 4.24
CA ASN A 88 -10.50 5.70 4.85
C ASN A 88 -10.56 5.46 6.36
N THR A 89 -9.45 5.05 6.97
CA THR A 89 -9.31 4.89 8.41
C THR A 89 -7.88 5.23 8.82
N ASP A 90 -7.62 5.29 10.13
CA ASP A 90 -6.29 5.53 10.66
C ASP A 90 -5.35 4.36 10.32
N ILE A 91 -4.22 4.67 9.67
CA ILE A 91 -3.21 3.69 9.25
C ILE A 91 -2.54 2.98 10.44
N ILE A 92 -2.62 3.56 11.65
CA ILE A 92 -2.14 2.91 12.88
C ILE A 92 -2.86 1.57 13.12
N GLU A 93 -4.14 1.47 12.77
CA GLU A 93 -4.88 0.21 12.93
C GLU A 93 -4.30 -0.89 12.02
N LEU A 94 -3.89 -0.55 10.78
CA LEU A 94 -3.16 -1.48 9.91
C LEU A 94 -1.80 -1.86 10.51
N TRP A 95 -1.08 -0.87 11.06
CA TRP A 95 0.22 -1.10 11.69
C TRP A 95 0.14 -2.09 12.85
N ASN A 96 -0.94 -2.05 13.64
CA ASN A 96 -1.14 -2.96 14.76
C ASN A 96 -1.26 -4.43 14.34
N HIS A 97 -1.56 -4.73 13.06
CA HIS A 97 -1.57 -6.11 12.58
C HIS A 97 -0.20 -6.80 12.67
N PHE A 98 0.91 -6.07 12.72
CA PHE A 98 2.23 -6.67 12.95
C PHE A 98 2.33 -7.41 14.29
N GLU A 99 1.49 -7.07 15.29
CA GLU A 99 1.46 -7.77 16.58
C GLU A 99 0.82 -9.16 16.49
N ASN A 100 0.04 -9.40 15.42
CA ASN A 100 -0.66 -10.66 15.19
C ASN A 100 0.17 -11.68 14.37
N PHE A 101 1.38 -11.30 13.93
CA PHE A 101 2.25 -12.19 13.18
C PHE A 101 2.81 -13.27 14.12
N SER A 102 2.73 -14.52 13.68
CA SER A 102 3.45 -15.63 14.30
C SER A 102 4.96 -15.50 14.06
N GLN A 103 5.74 -16.32 14.75
CA GLN A 103 7.21 -16.30 14.67
C GLN A 103 7.78 -16.59 13.27
N THR A 104 6.99 -17.22 12.39
CA THR A 104 7.40 -17.54 11.02
C THR A 104 6.88 -16.55 9.99
N GLN A 105 5.86 -15.76 10.34
CA GLN A 105 5.23 -14.83 9.40
C GLN A 105 6.06 -13.55 9.27
N SER A 106 6.24 -13.10 8.03
CA SER A 106 7.03 -11.91 7.69
C SER A 106 6.30 -10.96 6.75
N ILE A 107 5.24 -11.41 6.07
CA ILE A 107 4.49 -10.60 5.11
C ILE A 107 3.01 -10.60 5.47
N GLY A 108 2.43 -9.41 5.66
CA GLY A 108 0.98 -9.20 5.75
C GLY A 108 0.41 -8.85 4.38
N ILE A 109 -0.63 -9.56 3.92
CA ILE A 109 -1.22 -9.30 2.59
C ILE A 109 -2.73 -9.52 2.57
N GLY A 110 -3.43 -8.71 1.79
CA GLY A 110 -4.86 -8.89 1.50
C GLY A 110 -5.04 -9.84 0.32
N LEU A 111 -6.03 -10.73 0.39
CA LEU A 111 -6.27 -11.69 -0.69
C LEU A 111 -6.80 -11.01 -1.96
N GLU A 112 -6.39 -11.56 -3.10
CA GLU A 112 -6.88 -11.18 -4.41
C GLU A 112 -8.39 -11.43 -4.54
N GLN A 113 -9.13 -10.40 -4.96
CA GLN A 113 -10.60 -10.36 -5.02
C GLN A 113 -11.15 -10.79 -6.38
N ASN A 114 -10.33 -10.87 -7.42
CA ASN A 114 -10.73 -11.49 -8.68
C ASN A 114 -10.88 -13.02 -8.50
N PRO A 115 -12.08 -13.60 -8.71
CA PRO A 115 -12.32 -15.03 -8.50
C PRO A 115 -11.62 -15.92 -9.54
N HIS A 116 -11.38 -15.40 -10.75
CA HIS A 116 -10.69 -16.14 -11.81
C HIS A 116 -9.19 -16.24 -11.57
N PHE A 117 -8.66 -15.49 -10.60
CA PHE A 117 -7.24 -15.46 -10.31
C PHE A 117 -6.66 -16.84 -10.00
N GLN A 118 -7.37 -17.65 -9.22
CA GLN A 118 -6.93 -19.02 -8.86
C GLN A 118 -6.92 -19.97 -10.07
N ASP A 119 -7.78 -19.73 -11.06
CA ASP A 119 -7.86 -20.54 -12.29
C ASP A 119 -6.75 -20.19 -13.30
N VAL A 120 -6.22 -18.97 -13.18
CA VAL A 120 -5.19 -18.40 -14.07
C VAL A 120 -3.79 -18.64 -13.50
N MET A 121 -3.63 -18.63 -12.16
CA MET A 121 -2.41 -18.94 -11.41
C MET A 121 -1.59 -20.12 -11.97
N PRO A 122 -2.15 -21.32 -12.18
CA PRO A 122 -1.39 -22.46 -12.71
C PRO A 122 -0.97 -22.31 -14.18
N LYS A 123 -1.57 -21.38 -14.93
CA LYS A 123 -1.33 -21.12 -16.36
C LYS A 123 -0.38 -19.94 -16.58
N LEU A 124 -0.04 -19.20 -15.52
CA LEU A 124 0.85 -18.03 -15.54
C LEU A 124 2.34 -18.41 -15.55
N GLU A 125 2.74 -19.35 -16.41
CA GLU A 125 4.17 -19.55 -16.72
C GLU A 125 4.76 -18.38 -17.53
N SER A 126 3.96 -17.40 -17.97
CA SER A 126 4.43 -16.34 -18.88
C SER A 126 4.00 -14.90 -18.62
N ASP A 127 3.07 -14.61 -17.70
CA ASP A 127 2.76 -13.25 -17.27
C ASP A 127 3.14 -13.08 -15.80
N TRP A 128 4.33 -12.54 -15.58
CA TRP A 128 4.98 -12.39 -14.28
C TRP A 128 4.45 -11.20 -13.45
N GLU A 129 3.32 -10.60 -13.84
CA GLU A 129 2.71 -9.47 -13.11
C GLU A 129 2.43 -9.85 -11.64
N ASP A 130 2.23 -11.15 -11.37
CA ASP A 130 1.81 -11.69 -10.08
C ASP A 130 2.87 -12.53 -9.34
N ILE A 131 4.17 -12.24 -9.52
CA ILE A 131 5.27 -12.94 -8.78
C ILE A 131 5.01 -13.01 -7.27
N LEU A 132 4.45 -11.95 -6.68
CA LEU A 132 4.09 -11.97 -5.27
C LEU A 132 3.12 -13.10 -4.97
N ASN A 133 2.08 -13.27 -5.78
CA ASN A 133 1.07 -14.29 -5.59
C ASN A 133 1.61 -15.72 -5.83
N LEU A 134 2.61 -15.89 -6.71
CA LEU A 134 3.37 -17.14 -6.83
C LEU A 134 4.15 -17.44 -5.54
N VAL A 135 4.83 -16.44 -4.99
CA VAL A 135 5.48 -16.52 -3.68
C VAL A 135 4.45 -16.81 -2.58
N LEU A 136 3.23 -16.28 -2.69
CA LEU A 136 2.17 -16.56 -1.72
C LEU A 136 1.77 -18.04 -1.69
N PHE A 137 1.71 -18.67 -2.87
CA PHE A 137 1.35 -20.07 -2.98
C PHE A 137 2.45 -20.98 -2.41
N GLU A 138 3.70 -20.71 -2.76
CA GLU A 138 4.84 -21.54 -2.35
C GLU A 138 5.22 -21.34 -0.87
N PHE A 139 5.13 -20.11 -0.36
CA PHE A 139 5.60 -19.72 0.98
C PHE A 139 4.47 -19.30 1.92
N LYS A 140 3.31 -19.97 1.84
CA LYS A 140 2.13 -19.63 2.64
C LYS A 140 2.39 -19.52 4.15
N HIS A 141 3.35 -20.27 4.69
CA HIS A 141 3.73 -20.23 6.11
C HIS A 141 4.41 -18.91 6.55
N LEU A 142 4.89 -18.11 5.60
CA LEU A 142 5.44 -16.77 5.84
C LEU A 142 4.38 -15.67 5.82
N LEU A 143 3.13 -16.00 5.47
CA LEU A 143 2.08 -15.01 5.23
C LEU A 143 1.11 -14.88 6.41
N TYR A 144 0.80 -13.65 6.74
CA TYR A 144 -0.34 -13.25 7.55
C TYR A 144 -1.41 -12.64 6.63
N GLU A 145 -2.58 -13.25 6.58
CA GLU A 145 -3.71 -12.71 5.81
C GLU A 145 -4.34 -11.54 6.59
N ILE A 146 -4.29 -10.33 6.03
CA ILE A 146 -4.96 -9.16 6.62
C ILE A 146 -6.45 -9.18 6.22
N PRO A 147 -7.36 -8.62 7.04
CA PRO A 147 -8.75 -8.44 6.66
C PRO A 147 -8.90 -7.72 5.32
N CYS A 148 -9.89 -8.12 4.50
CA CYS A 148 -10.02 -7.66 3.12
C CYS A 148 -10.26 -6.15 3.00
N GLU A 149 -10.80 -5.53 4.06
CA GLU A 149 -11.10 -4.10 4.15
C GLU A 149 -9.84 -3.23 4.10
N TRP A 150 -8.68 -3.82 4.40
CA TRP A 150 -7.37 -3.16 4.29
C TRP A 150 -6.81 -3.10 2.87
N ASN A 151 -7.41 -3.84 1.93
CA ASN A 151 -7.05 -3.80 0.52
C ASN A 151 -8.26 -4.13 -0.37
N ILE A 152 -9.24 -3.22 -0.41
CA ILE A 152 -10.42 -3.35 -1.26
C ILE A 152 -10.01 -3.04 -2.70
N GLN A 153 -10.17 -4.02 -3.59
CA GLN A 153 -9.76 -3.91 -4.98
C GLN A 153 -10.94 -3.43 -5.83
N LEU A 154 -10.70 -2.39 -6.63
CA LEU A 154 -11.71 -1.77 -7.50
C LEU A 154 -11.43 -2.02 -8.99
N SER A 155 -10.49 -2.91 -9.29
CA SER A 155 -10.13 -3.29 -10.65
C SER A 155 -11.27 -4.08 -11.32
N GLU A 156 -11.33 -4.01 -12.65
CA GLU A 156 -12.25 -4.83 -13.44
C GLU A 156 -12.01 -6.32 -13.16
N GLY A 157 -13.09 -7.06 -12.88
CA GLY A 157 -13.04 -8.48 -12.53
C GLY A 157 -12.97 -8.78 -11.03
N SER A 158 -12.80 -7.78 -10.17
CA SER A 158 -12.95 -7.94 -8.71
C SER A 158 -14.39 -8.31 -8.35
N ASP A 159 -14.58 -9.31 -7.49
CA ASP A 159 -15.91 -9.73 -7.01
C ASP A 159 -16.28 -8.98 -5.71
N PRO A 160 -17.29 -8.08 -5.74
CA PRO A 160 -17.72 -7.32 -4.56
C PRO A 160 -18.23 -8.20 -3.42
N HIS A 161 -18.63 -9.45 -3.69
CA HIS A 161 -19.07 -10.38 -2.65
C HIS A 161 -17.90 -10.96 -1.84
N ARG A 162 -16.66 -10.91 -2.36
CA ARG A 162 -15.48 -11.41 -1.65
C ARG A 162 -14.96 -10.41 -0.61
N CYS A 163 -15.30 -9.14 -0.75
CA CYS A 163 -15.11 -8.14 0.30
C CYS A 163 -16.29 -7.14 0.31
N PRO A 164 -17.41 -7.49 0.97
CA PRO A 164 -18.62 -6.68 0.98
C PRO A 164 -18.43 -5.48 1.90
N VAL A 165 -17.84 -4.41 1.38
CA VAL A 165 -17.64 -3.16 2.12
C VAL A 165 -18.77 -2.17 1.85
N SER A 166 -19.54 -1.86 2.90
CA SER A 166 -20.53 -0.79 2.85
C SER A 166 -19.84 0.53 3.15
N TRP A 167 -19.44 1.24 2.09
CA TRP A 167 -19.09 2.64 2.18
C TRP A 167 -20.39 3.41 2.38
N LEU A 168 -20.79 3.62 3.63
CA LEU A 168 -21.95 4.46 3.92
C LEU A 168 -21.72 5.81 3.26
N THR A 169 -22.59 6.17 2.33
CA THR A 169 -22.59 7.47 1.70
C THR A 169 -22.74 8.55 2.78
N TYR A 170 -22.33 9.79 2.49
CA TYR A 170 -22.57 10.92 3.40
C TYR A 170 -24.02 10.99 3.88
N MET A 171 -24.99 10.65 3.01
CA MET A 171 -26.41 10.61 3.37
C MET A 171 -26.76 9.46 4.32
N GLU A 172 -26.15 8.28 4.17
CA GLU A 172 -26.35 7.13 5.06
C GLU A 172 -25.68 7.35 6.42
N LEU A 173 -24.47 7.94 6.44
CA LEU A 173 -23.82 8.39 7.67
C LEU A 173 -24.68 9.42 8.41
N ARG A 174 -25.32 10.36 7.70
CA ARG A 174 -26.23 11.34 8.32
C ARG A 174 -27.50 10.71 8.90
N LYS A 175 -28.00 9.63 8.29
CA LYS A 175 -29.15 8.86 8.81
C LYS A 175 -28.77 8.09 10.07
N GLN A 176 -27.52 7.64 10.18
CA GLN A 176 -27.00 6.97 11.37
C GLN A 176 -26.53 7.95 12.46
N ASN A 177 -26.10 9.17 12.09
CA ASN A 177 -25.65 10.25 12.98
C ASN A 177 -26.76 11.26 13.36
N GLN A 178 -27.92 10.80 13.86
CA GLN A 178 -28.74 11.69 14.70
C GLN A 178 -28.09 12.01 16.06
N THR A 179 -26.91 11.46 16.37
CA THR A 179 -26.19 11.71 17.64
C THR A 179 -24.75 12.19 17.53
N CYS A 180 -24.16 12.40 16.34
CA CYS A 180 -22.78 12.90 16.24
C CYS A 180 -22.72 14.27 15.55
N GLN A 181 -22.67 15.34 16.36
CA GLN A 181 -22.34 16.69 15.88
C GLN A 181 -20.82 16.80 15.68
N ILE A 182 -20.35 16.60 14.46
CA ILE A 182 -19.00 17.03 14.07
C ILE A 182 -19.12 18.44 13.49
N GLN A 183 -18.61 19.41 14.25
CA GLN A 183 -18.44 20.79 13.81
C GLN A 183 -17.23 20.85 12.88
N PHE A 184 -17.46 21.07 11.58
CA PHE A 184 -16.39 21.49 10.69
C PHE A 184 -16.23 23.01 10.84
N GLU A 185 -15.12 23.45 11.44
CA GLU A 185 -14.67 24.84 11.28
C GLU A 185 -14.36 25.06 9.79
N LYS A 186 -15.00 26.08 9.20
CA LYS A 186 -14.73 26.52 7.83
C LYS A 186 -13.26 26.88 7.72
N LEU A 187 -12.53 26.20 6.84
CA LEU A 187 -11.28 26.74 6.28
C LEU A 187 -11.68 27.89 5.36
N ASP A 188 -11.40 29.11 5.81
CA ASP A 188 -11.60 30.32 5.01
C ASP A 188 -10.79 30.25 3.71
N GLU A 189 -11.43 30.72 2.65
CA GLU A 189 -10.93 30.84 1.28
C GLU A 189 -9.53 31.46 1.24
N ILE A 190 -8.54 30.69 0.78
CA ILE A 190 -7.28 31.26 0.29
C ILE A 190 -7.61 31.91 -1.06
N LYS A 191 -7.78 33.23 -1.05
CA LYS A 191 -7.81 34.06 -2.26
C LYS A 191 -6.44 34.01 -2.95
N GLU A 192 -6.49 33.86 -4.28
CA GLU A 192 -5.36 33.85 -5.22
C GLU A 192 -4.38 35.02 -5.03
#